data_AF-A0A7W0GUW9-F1
#
_entry.id   AF-A0A7W0GUW9-F1
#
_cell.length_a   1.000
_cell.length_b   1.000
_cell.length_c   1.000
_cell.angle_alpha   90.00
_cell.angle_beta   90.00
_cell.angle_gamma   90.00
#
_symmetry.space_group_name_H-M   'P 1'
#
loop_
_entity.id
_entity.type
_entity.pdbx_description
1 polymer ?
#
loop_
_entity_poly.entity_id
_entity_poly.type
_entity_poly.pdbx_seq_one_letter_code
_entity_poly.pdbx_strand_id
1 'polypeptide(L)'
;LEELRPNLASEEYLDLRRRIVYGWIRAGELGRADSMLGADSSIDGLALAGQLQVYRGDLSGALESFKAAGPYAGDRSEATRRTLLLALLQPIEADSLPELGRALLSLEQGDSAYAGAALDEIAAQLPPAKGGAELRLLAGRIAAATGRGEMAERLFRQAAVAEAPGTAPAAELALAELLLRQRKQSDAIAQLEHMILTYPESALVPQARRALNQARGAVPET
;
A
#
# COMPACT_ATOMS: atom_id res chain seq x y z
N LEU A 1 -2.62 -32.34 -2.48
CA LEU A 1 -1.26 -31.79 -2.70
C LEU A 1 -0.19 -32.79 -2.26
N GLU A 2 -0.23 -33.31 -1.03
CA GLU A 2 0.75 -34.30 -0.54
C GLU A 2 0.88 -35.54 -1.43
N GLU A 3 -0.19 -36.02 -2.06
CA GLU A 3 -0.14 -37.14 -3.01
C GLU A 3 0.71 -36.87 -4.26
N LEU A 4 0.91 -35.59 -4.62
CA LEU A 4 1.74 -35.17 -5.75
C LEU A 4 3.22 -34.98 -5.36
N ARG A 5 3.53 -34.88 -4.06
CA ARG A 5 4.88 -34.67 -3.54
C ARG A 5 5.93 -35.67 -4.05
N PRO A 6 5.68 -36.99 -4.14
CA PRO A 6 6.70 -37.93 -4.63
C PRO A 6 6.96 -37.79 -6.14
N ASN A 7 6.08 -37.09 -6.88
CA ASN A 7 6.10 -37.02 -8.34
C ASN A 7 6.53 -35.65 -8.88
N LEU A 8 6.85 -34.69 -8.01
CA LEU A 8 7.26 -33.33 -8.38
C LEU A 8 8.67 -33.04 -7.87
N ALA A 9 9.40 -32.19 -8.59
CA ALA A 9 10.61 -31.61 -8.05
C ALA A 9 10.28 -30.78 -6.80
N SER A 10 11.21 -30.69 -5.86
CA SER A 10 10.97 -29.97 -4.59
C SER A 10 10.56 -28.51 -4.81
N GLU A 11 11.16 -27.83 -5.79
CA GLU A 11 10.81 -26.44 -6.11
C GLU A 11 9.41 -26.33 -6.72
N GLU A 12 9.05 -27.19 -7.67
CA GLU A 12 7.72 -27.22 -8.28
C GLU A 12 6.61 -27.49 -7.27
N TYR A 13 6.88 -28.39 -6.31
CA TYR A 13 5.97 -28.67 -5.20
C TYR A 13 5.75 -27.42 -4.34
N LEU A 14 6.83 -26.72 -3.98
CA LEU A 14 6.77 -25.50 -3.17
C LEU A 14 6.07 -24.36 -3.91
N ASP A 15 6.30 -24.20 -5.22
CA ASP A 15 5.59 -23.22 -6.05
C ASP A 15 4.08 -23.48 -6.08
N LEU A 16 3.68 -24.73 -6.29
CA LEU A 16 2.26 -25.11 -6.28
C LEU A 16 1.63 -24.87 -4.91
N ARG A 17 2.35 -25.22 -3.85
CA ARG A 17 1.94 -24.97 -2.45
C ARG A 17 1.74 -23.49 -2.18
N ARG A 18 2.66 -22.62 -2.61
CA ARG A 18 2.53 -21.15 -2.45
C ARG A 18 1.35 -20.58 -3.25
N ARG A 19 1.11 -21.05 -4.48
CA ARG A 19 -0.08 -20.66 -5.26
C ARG A 19 -1.39 -21.01 -4.56
N ILE A 20 -1.43 -22.18 -3.94
CA ILE A 20 -2.53 -22.62 -3.08
C ILE A 20 -2.64 -21.67 -1.88
N VAL A 21 -1.59 -21.43 -1.10
CA VAL A 21 -1.61 -20.48 0.02
C VAL A 21 -2.17 -19.11 -0.40
N TYR A 22 -1.71 -18.56 -1.53
CA TYR A 22 -2.22 -17.29 -2.06
C TYR A 22 -3.71 -17.33 -2.41
N GLY A 23 -4.21 -18.42 -3.00
CA GLY A 23 -5.64 -18.61 -3.25
C GLY A 23 -6.48 -18.57 -1.96
N TRP A 24 -5.97 -19.15 -0.88
CA TRP A 24 -6.68 -19.22 0.39
C TRP A 24 -6.65 -17.87 1.11
N ILE A 25 -5.54 -17.14 1.01
CA ILE A 25 -5.43 -15.75 1.46
C ILE A 25 -6.52 -14.90 0.79
N ARG A 26 -6.65 -14.97 -0.55
CA ARG A 26 -7.69 -14.21 -1.28
C ARG A 26 -9.11 -14.63 -0.90
N ALA A 27 -9.31 -15.88 -0.49
CA ALA A 27 -10.59 -16.34 0.03
C ALA A 27 -10.86 -15.91 1.50
N GLY A 28 -9.89 -15.31 2.19
CA GLY A 28 -9.98 -14.99 3.62
C GLY A 28 -9.77 -16.19 4.55
N GLU A 29 -9.38 -17.34 4.01
CA GLU A 29 -9.16 -18.60 4.72
C GLU A 29 -7.77 -18.63 5.38
N LEU A 30 -7.46 -17.61 6.20
CA LEU A 30 -6.12 -17.36 6.72
C LEU A 30 -5.58 -18.51 7.60
N GLY A 31 -6.44 -19.25 8.30
CA GLY A 31 -6.01 -20.43 9.07
C GLY A 31 -5.55 -21.59 8.20
N ARG A 32 -6.24 -21.81 7.08
CA ARG A 32 -5.86 -22.83 6.10
C ARG A 32 -4.64 -22.42 5.29
N ALA A 33 -4.53 -21.14 4.94
CA ALA A 33 -3.34 -20.57 4.30
C ALA A 33 -2.09 -20.82 5.15
N ASP A 34 -2.16 -20.53 6.45
CA ASP A 34 -1.08 -20.74 7.41
C ASP A 34 -0.67 -22.21 7.56
N SER A 35 -1.67 -23.07 7.75
CA SER A 35 -1.45 -24.51 7.87
C SER A 35 -0.81 -25.06 6.59
N MET A 36 -1.24 -24.55 5.42
CA MET A 36 -0.68 -24.92 4.14
C MET A 36 0.72 -24.32 3.92
N LEU A 37 1.05 -23.15 4.45
CA LEU A 37 2.39 -22.56 4.35
C LEU A 37 3.39 -23.28 5.25
N GLY A 38 2.98 -23.69 6.45
CA GLY A 38 3.77 -24.46 7.41
C GLY A 38 5.15 -23.85 7.65
N ALA A 39 6.19 -24.68 7.74
CA ALA A 39 7.57 -24.25 7.97
C ALA A 39 8.34 -23.93 6.67
N ASP A 40 7.69 -23.34 5.66
CA ASP A 40 8.39 -22.90 4.44
C ASP A 40 9.30 -21.70 4.76
N SER A 41 10.58 -21.99 5.01
CA SER A 41 11.60 -20.99 5.32
C SER A 41 12.32 -20.43 4.07
N SER A 42 11.80 -20.71 2.87
CA SER A 42 12.31 -20.07 1.65
C SER A 42 12.00 -18.57 1.67
N ILE A 43 12.71 -17.82 0.83
CA ILE A 43 12.52 -16.38 0.73
C ILE A 43 11.07 -16.04 0.30
N ASP A 44 10.51 -16.80 -0.64
CA ASP A 44 9.11 -16.63 -1.08
C ASP A 44 8.12 -17.10 -0.01
N GLY A 45 8.45 -18.15 0.73
CA GLY A 45 7.67 -18.59 1.90
C GLY A 45 7.57 -17.51 2.97
N LEU A 46 8.70 -16.87 3.31
CA LEU A 46 8.77 -15.74 4.25
C LEU A 46 8.00 -14.52 3.74
N ALA A 47 8.07 -14.22 2.45
CA ALA A 47 7.28 -13.13 1.86
C ALA A 47 5.77 -13.39 2.02
N LEU A 48 5.34 -14.62 1.79
CA LEU A 48 3.93 -15.03 1.91
C LEU A 48 3.47 -15.09 3.38
N ALA A 49 4.36 -15.52 4.30
CA ALA A 49 4.13 -15.46 5.73
C ALA A 49 3.90 -14.02 6.20
N GLY A 50 4.75 -13.08 5.75
CA GLY A 50 4.58 -11.66 6.04
C GLY A 50 3.23 -11.13 5.57
N GLN A 51 2.83 -11.47 4.34
CA GLN A 51 1.52 -11.06 3.81
C GLN A 51 0.36 -11.64 4.62
N LEU A 52 0.44 -12.92 5.04
CA LEU A 52 -0.55 -13.55 5.89
C LEU A 52 -0.66 -12.84 7.26
N GLN A 53 0.47 -12.48 7.86
CA GLN A 53 0.54 -11.74 9.12
C GLN A 53 -0.09 -10.35 8.99
N VAL A 54 0.14 -9.64 7.88
CA VAL A 54 -0.55 -8.37 7.58
C VAL A 54 -2.07 -8.55 7.68
N TYR A 55 -2.64 -9.57 7.02
CA TYR A 55 -4.09 -9.76 7.01
C TYR A 55 -4.65 -10.25 8.34
N ARG A 56 -3.83 -10.87 9.19
CA ARG A 56 -4.18 -11.16 10.60
C ARG A 56 -4.08 -9.93 11.49
N GLY A 57 -3.42 -8.87 11.03
CA GLY A 57 -3.10 -7.69 11.82
C GLY A 57 -1.91 -7.90 12.76
N ASP A 58 -1.07 -8.90 12.54
CA ASP A 58 0.22 -9.06 13.22
C ASP A 58 1.28 -8.23 12.49
N LEU A 59 1.49 -7.00 12.95
CA LEU A 59 2.33 -6.02 12.24
C LEU A 59 3.81 -6.29 12.50
N SER A 60 4.20 -6.59 13.74
CA SER A 60 5.58 -6.89 14.09
C SER A 60 6.06 -8.15 13.37
N GLY A 61 5.26 -9.22 13.39
CA GLY A 61 5.54 -10.45 12.65
C GLY A 61 5.63 -10.21 11.15
N ALA A 62 4.71 -9.44 10.57
CA ALA A 62 4.75 -9.11 9.14
C ALA A 62 6.05 -8.36 8.75
N LEU A 63 6.45 -7.38 9.55
CA LEU A 63 7.69 -6.61 9.33
C LEU A 63 8.93 -7.51 9.42
N GLU A 64 8.98 -8.44 10.39
CA GLU A 64 10.08 -9.40 10.52
C GLU A 64 10.17 -10.32 9.30
N SER A 65 9.04 -10.93 8.91
CA SER A 65 8.98 -11.82 7.75
C SER A 65 9.36 -11.11 6.44
N PHE A 66 8.87 -9.88 6.22
CA PHE A 66 9.24 -9.11 5.03
C PHE A 66 10.71 -8.70 5.01
N LYS A 67 11.31 -8.37 6.17
CA LYS A 67 12.75 -8.09 6.25
C LYS A 67 13.56 -9.34 5.95
N ALA A 68 13.16 -10.50 6.48
CA ALA A 68 13.82 -11.78 6.25
C ALA A 68 13.72 -12.23 4.78
N ALA A 69 12.60 -11.97 4.11
CA ALA A 69 12.43 -12.21 2.67
C ALA A 69 13.28 -11.26 1.79
N GLY A 70 13.69 -10.09 2.32
CA GLY A 70 14.50 -9.14 1.56
C GLY A 70 13.80 -8.56 0.32
N PRO A 71 14.53 -7.81 -0.53
CA PRO A 71 13.94 -7.05 -1.64
C PRO A 71 13.68 -7.89 -2.91
N TYR A 72 14.27 -9.09 -3.03
CA TYR A 72 14.23 -9.88 -4.27
C TYR A 72 13.32 -11.11 -4.25
N ALA A 73 12.59 -11.35 -3.16
CA ALA A 73 11.60 -12.42 -3.11
C ALA A 73 10.42 -12.15 -4.05
N GLY A 74 9.97 -13.22 -4.71
CA GLY A 74 8.86 -13.18 -5.65
C GLY A 74 9.18 -12.46 -6.96
N ASP A 75 8.13 -12.17 -7.71
CA ASP A 75 8.25 -11.37 -8.92
C ASP A 75 8.33 -9.85 -8.62
N ARG A 76 8.53 -9.04 -9.67
CA ARG A 76 8.62 -7.58 -9.54
C ARG A 76 7.37 -6.94 -8.93
N SER A 77 6.19 -7.48 -9.22
CA SER A 77 4.91 -7.00 -8.66
C SER A 77 4.83 -7.29 -7.17
N GLU A 78 5.22 -8.50 -6.76
CA GLU A 78 5.24 -8.93 -5.37
C GLU A 78 6.26 -8.14 -4.55
N ALA A 79 7.46 -7.92 -5.08
CA ALA A 79 8.47 -7.06 -4.46
C ALA A 79 7.95 -5.63 -4.27
N THR A 80 7.27 -5.06 -5.29
CA THR A 80 6.66 -3.73 -5.20
C THR A 80 5.58 -3.67 -4.12
N ARG A 81 4.69 -4.67 -4.07
CA ARG A 81 3.64 -4.77 -3.05
C ARG A 81 4.24 -4.86 -1.65
N ARG A 82 5.27 -5.69 -1.46
CA ARG A 82 5.98 -5.82 -0.18
C ARG A 82 6.60 -4.49 0.27
N THR A 83 7.26 -3.75 -0.63
CA THR A 83 7.81 -2.43 -0.31
C THR A 83 6.72 -1.43 0.11
N LEU A 84 5.57 -1.44 -0.57
CA LEU A 84 4.43 -0.58 -0.20
C LEU A 84 3.87 -0.94 1.17
N LEU A 85 3.72 -2.24 1.47
CA LEU A 85 3.28 -2.69 2.80
C LEU A 85 4.30 -2.33 3.88
N LEU A 86 5.60 -2.52 3.65
CA LEU A 86 6.64 -2.10 4.58
C LEU A 86 6.55 -0.60 4.88
N ALA A 87 6.43 0.24 3.86
CA ALA A 87 6.31 1.69 4.03
C ALA A 87 5.03 2.09 4.78
N LEU A 88 3.93 1.35 4.60
CA LEU A 88 2.66 1.57 5.30
C LEU A 88 2.76 1.19 6.78
N LEU A 89 3.43 0.07 7.09
CA LEU A 89 3.41 -0.53 8.42
C LEU A 89 4.50 0.01 9.34
N GLN A 90 5.68 0.38 8.80
CA GLN A 90 6.82 0.83 9.60
C GLN A 90 6.53 2.03 10.54
N PRO A 91 5.74 3.05 10.14
CA PRO A 91 5.43 4.17 11.03
C PRO A 91 4.45 3.80 12.16
N ILE A 92 3.74 2.68 12.07
CA ILE A 92 2.74 2.28 13.06
C ILE A 92 3.45 1.67 14.26
N GLU A 93 3.44 2.39 15.39
CA GLU A 93 4.02 1.93 16.66
C GLU A 93 3.06 0.99 17.42
N ALA A 94 2.68 -0.12 16.79
CA ALA A 94 1.89 -1.17 17.41
C ALA A 94 2.32 -2.54 16.90
N ASP A 95 2.40 -3.53 17.80
CA ASP A 95 2.73 -4.91 17.42
C ASP A 95 1.61 -5.56 16.61
N SER A 96 0.36 -5.18 16.91
CA SER A 96 -0.82 -5.69 16.21
C SER A 96 -1.89 -4.63 16.02
N LEU A 97 -2.62 -4.74 14.91
CA LEU A 97 -3.78 -3.92 14.57
C LEU A 97 -4.77 -4.75 13.70
N PRO A 98 -5.60 -5.62 14.32
CA PRO A 98 -6.51 -6.52 13.61
C PRO A 98 -7.48 -5.82 12.65
N GLU A 99 -7.93 -4.61 12.99
CA GLU A 99 -8.79 -3.77 12.16
C GLU A 99 -8.11 -3.43 10.84
N LEU A 100 -6.81 -3.10 10.87
CA LEU A 100 -6.02 -2.81 9.67
C LEU A 100 -5.87 -4.06 8.80
N GLY A 101 -5.58 -5.21 9.41
CA GLY A 101 -5.49 -6.49 8.69
C GLY A 101 -6.78 -6.84 7.95
N ARG A 102 -7.93 -6.67 8.62
CA ARG A 102 -9.26 -6.86 8.02
C ARG A 102 -9.54 -5.88 6.88
N ALA A 103 -9.18 -4.60 7.04
CA ALA A 103 -9.36 -3.60 5.98
C ALA A 103 -8.51 -3.93 4.74
N LEU A 104 -7.25 -4.31 4.93
CA LEU A 104 -6.34 -4.70 3.84
C LEU A 104 -6.76 -6.01 3.17
N LEU A 105 -7.28 -6.98 3.93
CA LEU A 105 -7.83 -8.22 3.36
C LEU A 105 -9.07 -7.93 2.50
N SER A 106 -9.95 -7.06 2.99
CA SER A 106 -11.15 -6.66 2.24
C SER A 106 -10.78 -5.97 0.92
N LEU A 107 -9.70 -5.18 0.92
CA LEU A 107 -9.16 -4.59 -0.30
C LEU A 107 -8.64 -5.66 -1.28
N GLU A 108 -7.92 -6.67 -0.79
CA GLU A 108 -7.44 -7.81 -1.59
C GLU A 108 -8.60 -8.62 -2.19
N GLN A 109 -9.73 -8.68 -1.48
CA GLN A 109 -10.98 -9.31 -1.90
C GLN A 109 -11.82 -8.45 -2.87
N GLY A 110 -11.37 -7.22 -3.14
CA GLY A 110 -12.04 -6.30 -4.05
C GLY A 110 -13.10 -5.40 -3.40
N ASP A 111 -13.34 -5.51 -2.09
CA ASP A 111 -14.22 -4.59 -1.36
C ASP A 111 -13.49 -3.28 -1.02
N SER A 112 -13.27 -2.50 -2.07
CA SER A 112 -12.66 -1.17 -1.99
C SER A 112 -13.52 -0.17 -1.21
N ALA A 113 -14.82 -0.41 -1.06
CA ALA A 113 -15.73 0.49 -0.37
C ALA A 113 -15.54 0.37 1.14
N TYR A 114 -15.63 -0.86 1.67
CA TYR A 114 -15.36 -1.13 3.08
C TYR A 114 -13.91 -0.79 3.43
N ALA A 115 -12.95 -1.25 2.62
CA ALA A 115 -11.53 -1.03 2.90
C ALA A 115 -11.18 0.46 3.02
N GLY A 116 -11.64 1.29 2.08
CA GLY A 116 -11.38 2.74 2.13
C GLY A 116 -11.97 3.42 3.36
N ALA A 117 -13.19 3.04 3.76
CA ALA A 117 -13.85 3.60 4.95
C ALA A 117 -13.13 3.17 6.24
N ALA A 118 -12.85 1.86 6.39
CA ALA A 118 -12.16 1.33 7.55
C ALA A 118 -10.75 1.93 7.71
N LEU A 119 -10.03 2.16 6.62
CA LEU A 119 -8.71 2.80 6.65
C LEU A 119 -8.78 4.25 7.17
N ASP A 120 -9.78 5.04 6.77
CA ASP A 120 -9.99 6.40 7.30
C ASP A 120 -10.34 6.39 8.79
N GLU A 121 -11.20 5.47 9.22
CA GLU A 121 -11.58 5.29 10.63
C GLU A 121 -10.39 4.92 11.51
N ILE A 122 -9.56 3.96 11.08
CA ILE A 122 -8.33 3.57 11.79
C ILE A 122 -7.36 4.75 11.82
N ALA A 123 -7.21 5.46 10.70
CA ALA A 123 -6.33 6.61 10.62
C ALA A 123 -6.75 7.78 11.53
N ALA A 124 -8.03 7.88 11.87
CA ALA A 124 -8.54 8.83 12.86
C ALA A 124 -8.09 8.54 14.29
N GLN A 125 -7.69 7.31 14.58
CA GLN A 125 -7.22 6.87 15.90
C GLN A 125 -5.70 6.89 16.03
N LEU A 126 -4.98 7.04 14.92
CA LEU A 126 -3.52 7.10 14.91
C LEU A 126 -3.02 8.55 14.77
N PRO A 127 -1.95 8.94 15.50
CA PRO A 127 -1.25 10.18 15.21
C PRO A 127 -0.80 10.23 13.74
N PRO A 128 -0.82 11.39 13.07
CA PRO A 128 -0.43 11.48 11.67
C PRO A 128 0.98 10.94 11.39
N ALA A 129 1.94 11.25 12.25
CA ALA A 129 3.33 10.78 12.16
C ALA A 129 3.51 9.28 12.43
N LYS A 130 2.49 8.60 12.97
CA LYS A 130 2.54 7.20 13.40
C LYS A 130 1.60 6.31 12.56
N GLY A 131 1.56 6.55 11.25
CA GLY A 131 0.75 5.80 10.29
C GLY A 131 -0.60 6.44 9.95
N GLY A 132 -1.07 7.43 10.72
CA GLY A 132 -2.36 8.08 10.46
C GLY A 132 -2.39 8.84 9.13
N ALA A 133 -1.28 9.42 8.68
CA ALA A 133 -1.22 10.09 7.38
C ALA A 133 -1.14 9.07 6.23
N GLU A 134 -0.34 8.01 6.39
CA GLU A 134 -0.13 6.95 5.40
C GLU A 134 -1.42 6.20 5.10
N LEU A 135 -2.20 5.87 6.14
CA LEU A 135 -3.49 5.20 5.98
C LEU A 135 -4.52 6.10 5.27
N ARG A 136 -4.56 7.41 5.57
CA ARG A 136 -5.42 8.37 4.84
C ARG A 136 -4.99 8.53 3.39
N LEU A 137 -3.70 8.55 3.11
CA LEU A 137 -3.18 8.59 1.75
C LEU A 137 -3.63 7.35 0.97
N LEU A 138 -3.56 6.16 1.57
CA LEU A 138 -4.05 4.93 0.96
C LEU A 138 -5.57 4.96 0.74
N ALA A 139 -6.35 5.36 1.75
CA ALA A 139 -7.80 5.52 1.64
C ALA A 139 -8.18 6.51 0.52
N GLY A 140 -7.47 7.63 0.40
CA GLY A 140 -7.66 8.61 -0.66
C GLY A 140 -7.36 8.05 -2.05
N ARG A 141 -6.31 7.23 -2.19
CA ARG A 141 -5.99 6.54 -3.45
C ARG A 141 -7.10 5.55 -3.86
N ILE A 142 -7.64 4.80 -2.90
CA ILE A 142 -8.77 3.89 -3.13
C ILE A 142 -10.01 4.68 -3.56
N ALA A 143 -10.32 5.78 -2.86
CA ALA A 143 -11.43 6.66 -3.22
C ALA A 143 -11.27 7.23 -4.64
N ALA A 144 -10.05 7.68 -5.00
CA ALA A 144 -9.77 8.22 -6.33
C ALA A 144 -9.90 7.15 -7.42
N ALA A 145 -9.41 5.94 -7.18
CA ALA A 145 -9.50 4.81 -8.12
C ALA A 145 -10.95 4.34 -8.33
N THR A 146 -11.81 4.51 -7.34
CA THR A 146 -13.23 4.13 -7.38
C THR A 146 -14.16 5.28 -7.81
N GLY A 147 -13.62 6.40 -8.31
CA GLY A 147 -14.39 7.52 -8.83
C GLY A 147 -14.98 8.45 -7.75
N ARG A 148 -14.64 8.27 -6.48
CA ARG A 148 -15.11 9.10 -5.35
C ARG A 148 -14.22 10.33 -5.17
N GLY A 149 -14.23 11.21 -6.17
CA GLY A 149 -13.32 12.35 -6.27
C GLY A 149 -13.31 13.29 -5.07
N GLU A 150 -14.49 13.69 -4.57
CA GLU A 150 -14.58 14.60 -3.41
C GLU A 150 -14.02 13.97 -2.13
N MET A 151 -14.32 12.68 -1.92
CA MET A 151 -13.78 11.92 -0.79
C MET A 151 -12.26 11.81 -0.86
N ALA A 152 -11.73 11.50 -2.04
CA ALA A 152 -10.29 11.44 -2.26
C ALA A 152 -9.60 12.78 -1.99
N GLU A 153 -10.19 13.88 -2.46
CA GLU A 153 -9.70 15.23 -2.25
C GLU A 153 -9.61 15.57 -0.75
N ARG A 154 -10.66 15.26 0.02
CA ARG A 154 -10.69 15.42 1.48
C ARG A 154 -9.58 14.61 2.16
N LEU A 155 -9.45 13.34 1.81
CA LEU A 155 -8.48 12.42 2.41
C LEU A 155 -7.03 12.82 2.11
N PHE A 156 -6.74 13.24 0.89
CA PHE A 156 -5.40 13.72 0.54
C PHE A 156 -5.03 14.99 1.32
N ARG A 157 -5.96 15.94 1.49
CA ARG A 157 -5.70 17.12 2.35
C ARG A 157 -5.44 16.75 3.80
N GLN A 158 -6.17 15.78 4.34
CA GLN A 158 -5.97 15.31 5.71
C GLN A 158 -4.67 14.50 5.89
N ALA A 159 -4.13 13.90 4.82
CA ALA A 159 -2.83 13.24 4.83
C ALA A 159 -1.66 14.23 4.60
N ALA A 160 -1.92 15.37 3.97
CA ALA A 160 -0.95 16.43 3.69
C ALA A 160 -0.73 17.35 4.91
N VAL A 161 -0.22 16.78 6.00
CA VAL A 161 0.00 17.49 7.28
C VAL A 161 1.48 17.57 7.64
N ALA A 162 1.89 18.68 8.28
CA ALA A 162 3.29 18.96 8.58
C ALA A 162 3.92 17.95 9.56
N GLU A 163 3.10 17.34 10.41
CA GLU A 163 3.49 16.32 11.37
C GLU A 163 3.94 15.00 10.70
N ALA A 164 3.61 14.81 9.42
CA ALA A 164 3.98 13.62 8.64
C ALA A 164 4.83 14.02 7.41
N PRO A 165 6.05 14.56 7.58
CA PRO A 165 6.85 15.12 6.49
C PRO A 165 7.27 14.09 5.43
N GLY A 166 7.29 12.79 5.76
CA GLY A 166 7.52 11.71 4.79
C GLY A 166 6.33 11.46 3.85
N THR A 167 5.10 11.68 4.34
CA THR A 167 3.85 11.36 3.63
C THR A 167 3.21 12.59 3.00
N ALA A 168 3.36 13.77 3.60
CA ALA A 168 2.78 15.01 3.14
C ALA A 168 3.07 15.33 1.65
N PRO A 169 4.33 15.31 1.16
CA PRO A 169 4.60 15.55 -0.27
C PRO A 169 3.96 14.51 -1.19
N ALA A 170 3.80 13.25 -0.74
CA ALA A 170 3.11 12.22 -1.53
C ALA A 170 1.60 12.46 -1.59
N ALA A 171 1.01 12.98 -0.51
CA ALA A 171 -0.40 13.35 -0.45
C ALA A 171 -0.70 14.61 -1.30
N GLU A 172 0.17 15.62 -1.26
CA GLU A 172 0.04 16.82 -2.10
C GLU A 172 0.14 16.49 -3.59
N LEU A 173 1.09 15.63 -3.97
CA LEU A 173 1.22 15.17 -5.35
C LEU A 173 -0.03 14.41 -5.81
N ALA A 174 -0.54 13.49 -4.97
CA ALA A 174 -1.76 12.74 -5.28
C ALA A 174 -3.00 13.65 -5.42
N LEU A 175 -3.08 14.70 -4.60
CA LEU A 175 -4.11 15.73 -4.69
C LEU A 175 -4.00 16.50 -6.01
N ALA A 176 -2.80 16.95 -6.39
CA ALA A 176 -2.59 17.63 -7.67
C ALA A 176 -2.98 16.75 -8.87
N GLU A 177 -2.58 15.48 -8.87
CA GLU A 177 -2.95 14.52 -9.93
C GLU A 177 -4.47 14.28 -9.99
N LEU A 178 -5.16 14.27 -8.85
CA LEU A 178 -6.62 14.22 -8.79
C LEU A 178 -7.26 15.48 -9.39
N LEU A 179 -6.77 16.66 -9.02
CA LEU A 179 -7.26 17.95 -9.53
C LEU A 179 -7.10 18.06 -11.05
N LEU A 180 -5.97 17.61 -11.60
CA LEU A 180 -5.75 17.55 -13.05
C LEU A 180 -6.77 16.64 -13.75
N ARG A 181 -7.03 15.45 -13.21
CA ARG A 181 -8.07 14.55 -13.74
C ARG A 181 -9.46 15.17 -13.69
N GLN A 182 -9.75 16.00 -12.68
CA GLN A 182 -10.99 16.75 -12.54
C GLN A 182 -11.04 18.05 -13.36
N ARG A 183 -10.03 18.32 -14.21
CA ARG A 183 -9.90 19.56 -15.01
C ARG A 183 -9.79 20.84 -14.17
N LYS A 184 -9.45 20.74 -12.88
CA LYS A 184 -9.17 21.87 -11.98
C LYS A 184 -7.70 22.30 -12.09
N GLN A 185 -7.33 22.79 -13.27
CA GLN A 185 -5.93 23.03 -13.64
C GLN A 185 -5.24 24.12 -12.81
N SER A 186 -5.95 25.22 -12.51
CA SER A 186 -5.45 26.30 -11.64
C SER A 186 -5.07 25.78 -10.25
N ASP A 187 -5.94 24.97 -9.67
CA ASP A 187 -5.79 24.45 -8.31
C ASP A 187 -4.65 23.42 -8.27
N ALA A 188 -4.53 22.59 -9.31
CA ALA A 188 -3.42 21.66 -9.44
C ALA A 188 -2.06 22.38 -9.55
N ILE A 189 -1.98 23.47 -10.32
CA ILE A 189 -0.76 24.28 -10.42
C ILE A 189 -0.39 24.84 -9.04
N ALA A 190 -1.34 25.46 -8.34
CA ALA A 190 -1.10 26.02 -7.01
C ALA A 190 -0.65 24.94 -6.01
N GLN A 191 -1.26 23.74 -6.05
CA GLN A 191 -0.87 22.62 -5.20
C GLN A 191 0.55 22.13 -5.49
N LEU A 192 0.94 22.01 -6.76
CA LEU A 192 2.28 21.56 -7.14
C LEU A 192 3.35 22.59 -6.76
N GLU A 193 3.06 23.87 -6.93
CA GLU A 193 3.97 24.94 -6.49
C GLU A 193 4.15 24.93 -4.98
N HIS A 194 3.06 24.80 -4.23
CA HIS A 194 3.11 24.67 -2.78
C HIS A 194 4.00 23.48 -2.37
N MET A 195 3.76 22.30 -2.91
CA MET A 195 4.55 21.10 -2.60
C MET A 195 6.06 21.31 -2.85
N ILE A 196 6.42 21.91 -3.99
CA ILE A 196 7.82 22.14 -4.36
C ILE A 196 8.51 23.13 -3.43
N LEU A 197 7.79 24.17 -2.98
CA LEU A 197 8.31 25.19 -2.09
C LEU A 197 8.38 24.73 -0.63
N THR A 198 7.36 23.97 -0.18
CA THR A 198 7.25 23.49 1.21
C THR A 198 8.15 22.28 1.45
N TYR A 199 8.35 21.41 0.45
CA TYR A 199 9.16 20.19 0.57
C TYR A 199 10.27 20.11 -0.50
N PRO A 200 11.22 21.08 -0.53
CA PRO A 200 12.21 21.17 -1.59
C PRO A 200 13.18 19.98 -1.66
N GLU A 201 13.37 19.27 -0.55
CA GLU A 201 14.24 18.08 -0.46
C GLU A 201 13.50 16.76 -0.75
N SER A 202 12.19 16.80 -0.99
CA SER A 202 11.42 15.58 -1.28
C SER A 202 11.89 14.93 -2.58
N ALA A 203 12.07 13.61 -2.54
CA ALA A 203 12.36 12.79 -3.74
C ALA A 203 11.26 12.88 -4.83
N LEU A 204 10.08 13.42 -4.49
CA LEU A 204 8.96 13.60 -5.40
C LEU A 204 9.00 14.95 -6.15
N VAL A 205 9.88 15.89 -5.78
CA VAL A 205 10.02 17.20 -6.44
C VAL A 205 10.23 17.09 -7.96
N PRO A 206 11.08 16.18 -8.48
CA PRO A 206 11.22 16.02 -9.93
C PRO A 206 9.90 15.62 -10.62
N GLN A 207 9.10 14.76 -9.99
CA GLN A 207 7.79 14.37 -10.52
C GLN A 207 6.81 15.53 -10.47
N ALA A 208 6.74 16.27 -9.35
CA ALA A 208 5.89 17.44 -9.20
C ALA A 208 6.22 18.52 -10.25
N ARG A 209 7.51 18.78 -10.52
CA ARG A 209 7.94 19.73 -11.57
C ARG A 209 7.51 19.31 -12.96
N ARG A 210 7.59 18.01 -13.29
CA ARG A 210 7.10 17.50 -14.58
C ARG A 210 5.59 17.71 -14.72
N ALA A 211 4.82 17.35 -13.70
CA ALA A 211 3.38 17.57 -13.68
C ALA A 211 3.03 19.06 -13.79
N LEU A 212 3.77 19.94 -13.11
CA LEU A 212 3.57 21.39 -13.16
C LEU A 212 3.81 21.96 -14.57
N ASN A 213 4.90 21.52 -15.23
CA ASN A 213 5.21 21.94 -16.59
C ASN A 213 4.14 21.48 -17.59
N GLN A 214 3.67 20.23 -17.46
CA GLN A 214 2.56 19.71 -18.27
C GLN A 214 1.28 20.51 -18.01
N ALA A 215 0.95 20.77 -16.74
CA ALA A 215 -0.20 21.57 -16.35
C ALA A 215 -0.11 23.03 -16.81
N ARG A 216 1.07 23.58 -17.11
CA ARG A 216 1.24 24.92 -17.68
C ARG A 216 1.19 24.97 -19.21
N GLY A 217 1.04 23.82 -19.87
CA GLY A 217 1.05 23.72 -21.33
C GLY A 217 2.45 23.71 -21.95
N ALA A 218 3.48 23.31 -21.20
CA ALA A 218 4.88 23.36 -21.65
C ALA A 218 5.42 22.04 -22.27
N VAL A 219 4.56 21.14 -22.76
CA VAL A 219 5.00 19.99 -23.57
C VAL A 219 4.03 19.80 -24.75
N PRO A 220 4.46 19.98 -26.01
CA PRO A 220 3.71 19.53 -27.18
C PRO A 220 3.63 18.00 -27.13
N GLU A 221 2.44 17.42 -27.40
CA GLU A 221 2.34 15.98 -27.64
C GLU A 221 3.22 15.63 -28.85
N THR A 222 4.25 14.80 -28.64
CA THR A 222 4.98 14.10 -29.72
C THR A 222 4.39 12.73 -29.94
#